data_AF-A0A379KJM9-F1
#
_entry.id   AF-A0A379KJM9-F1
#
_cell.length_a   1.000
_cell.length_b   1.000
_cell.length_c   1.000
_cell.angle_alpha   90.00
_cell.angle_beta   90.00
_cell.angle_gamma   90.00
#
_symmetry.space_group_name_H-M   'P 1'
#
loop_
_entity.id
_entity.type
_entity.pdbx_description
1 polymer ?
#
loop_
_entity_poly.entity_id
_entity_poly.type
_entity_poly.pdbx_seq_one_letter_code
_entity_poly.pdbx_strand_id
1 'polypeptide(L)'
;MTTSTGKINLLGLTQPEMEQFFDSIGEKRFRAGQVMKWIHHFGVDDFAAMTNVGKALREKLEAVAEIRPPEVVSEDISADGTRKWVIRVASGSCVETVYIPTDDRGTLCVSSQAGCALDCSFCSTGKQGFNSNLTAAEVIGQVWLANKSFGTVPAKIDRAITNVVMMGMGEPLLNFDNVIAAMKIMMDDLGYGISKRRVTLSTSGVVPMIDELAKHIDVSLALSLHAPNDELRNQLVPINKKYPLKMLLESCMGYMATLGGKRVLTVEYTLLKDVNDQPEHAAQMIELLRDVPCKINLIPFNPFPHSGYERPSNNAIRRFQDLLHHGGFNVTTRTTRGDDIDAACGQLVGQVNDRTRRSERYIAVRQLSADAELQDSAVRH
;
A
#
# COMPACT_ATOMS: atom_id res chain seq x y z
N MET A 1 -8.87 -8.55 -25.66
CA MET A 1 -7.66 -9.24 -26.15
C MET A 1 -6.58 -8.18 -26.31
N THR A 2 -5.74 -7.98 -25.29
CA THR A 2 -4.59 -7.08 -25.34
C THR A 2 -3.41 -7.85 -25.92
N THR A 3 -3.09 -7.58 -27.17
CA THR A 3 -1.88 -8.04 -27.84
C THR A 3 -0.67 -7.59 -27.03
N SER A 4 0.05 -8.56 -26.44
CA SER A 4 1.40 -8.34 -25.93
C SER A 4 2.28 -7.95 -27.12
N THR A 5 2.66 -6.68 -27.19
CA THR A 5 3.44 -6.10 -28.30
C THR A 5 4.91 -6.50 -28.27
N GLY A 6 5.35 -7.39 -27.37
CA GLY A 6 6.77 -7.76 -27.20
C GLY A 6 7.69 -6.63 -26.73
N LYS A 7 7.17 -5.40 -26.63
CA LYS A 7 7.87 -4.22 -26.13
C LYS A 7 8.12 -4.32 -24.63
N ILE A 8 9.26 -3.83 -24.18
CA ILE A 8 9.59 -3.73 -22.75
C ILE A 8 9.02 -2.43 -22.19
N ASN A 9 8.20 -2.51 -21.14
CA ASN A 9 7.70 -1.33 -20.45
C ASN A 9 8.76 -0.77 -19.49
N LEU A 10 9.30 0.39 -19.83
CA LEU A 10 10.41 1.03 -19.10
C LEU A 10 9.98 1.61 -17.75
N LEU A 11 8.67 1.84 -17.55
CA LEU A 11 8.15 2.53 -16.37
C LEU A 11 8.55 1.84 -15.04
N GLY A 12 8.65 0.51 -15.06
CA GLY A 12 8.94 -0.32 -13.88
C GLY A 12 10.40 -0.75 -13.73
N LEU A 13 11.30 -0.34 -14.62
CA LEU A 13 12.70 -0.75 -14.56
C LEU A 13 13.48 0.12 -13.56
N THR A 14 14.17 -0.52 -12.62
CA THR A 14 15.14 0.15 -11.75
C THR A 14 16.31 0.70 -12.57
N GLN A 15 17.12 1.61 -12.00
CA GLN A 15 18.28 2.14 -12.72
C GLN A 15 19.21 1.03 -13.27
N PRO A 16 19.60 -0.01 -12.51
CA PRO A 16 20.42 -1.09 -13.05
C PRO A 16 19.75 -1.87 -14.18
N GLU A 17 18.44 -2.13 -14.08
CA GLU A 17 17.68 -2.82 -15.14
C GLU A 17 17.55 -1.96 -16.39
N MET A 18 17.35 -0.65 -16.23
CA MET A 18 17.34 0.31 -17.32
C MET A 18 18.72 0.36 -18.01
N GLU A 19 19.81 0.42 -17.24
CA GLU A 19 21.17 0.38 -17.79
C GLU A 19 21.44 -0.91 -18.57
N GLN A 20 20.99 -2.06 -18.05
CA GLN A 20 21.09 -3.35 -18.74
C GLN A 20 20.24 -3.38 -20.02
N PHE A 21 19.04 -2.81 -20.00
CA PHE A 21 18.20 -2.69 -21.19
C PHE A 21 18.90 -1.86 -22.28
N PHE A 22 19.46 -0.69 -21.95
CA PHE A 22 20.22 0.12 -22.91
C PHE A 22 21.44 -0.63 -23.47
N ASP A 23 22.16 -1.37 -22.64
CA ASP A 23 23.28 -2.22 -23.07
C ASP A 23 22.82 -3.31 -24.05
N SER A 24 21.69 -3.97 -23.77
CA SER A 24 21.12 -5.04 -24.61
C SER A 24 20.72 -4.59 -26.01
N ILE A 25 20.38 -3.32 -26.18
CA ILE A 25 20.07 -2.73 -27.49
C ILE A 25 21.30 -2.07 -28.13
N GLY A 26 22.49 -2.16 -27.54
CA GLY A 26 23.74 -1.60 -28.09
C GLY A 26 23.89 -0.09 -27.88
N GLU A 27 23.25 0.46 -26.86
CA GLU A 27 23.35 1.87 -26.46
C GLU A 27 24.19 2.04 -25.19
N LYS A 28 24.75 3.24 -24.99
CA LYS A 28 25.57 3.53 -23.80
C LYS A 28 24.69 3.61 -22.55
N ARG A 29 25.12 2.93 -21.47
CA ARG A 29 24.40 2.87 -20.18
C ARG A 29 23.94 4.22 -19.61
N PHE A 30 24.74 5.28 -19.77
CA PHE A 30 24.37 6.61 -19.25
C PHE A 30 23.07 7.19 -19.85
N ARG A 31 22.61 6.67 -21.01
CA ARG A 31 21.32 7.05 -21.61
C ARG A 31 20.13 6.65 -20.74
N ALA A 32 20.27 5.61 -19.91
CA ALA A 32 19.26 5.19 -18.93
C ALA A 32 18.83 6.37 -18.05
N GLY A 33 19.79 7.08 -17.46
CA GLY A 33 19.49 8.21 -16.58
C GLY A 33 18.86 9.41 -17.28
N GLN A 34 19.06 9.58 -18.60
CA GLN A 34 18.36 10.62 -19.35
C GLN A 34 16.88 10.26 -19.51
N VAL A 35 16.59 9.01 -19.89
CA VAL A 35 15.22 8.53 -20.10
C VAL A 35 14.46 8.40 -18.78
N MET A 36 15.08 7.91 -17.70
CA MET A 36 14.45 7.87 -16.37
C MET A 36 13.98 9.23 -15.89
N LYS A 37 14.78 10.29 -16.09
CA LYS A 37 14.37 11.67 -15.76
C LYS A 37 13.13 12.11 -16.54
N TRP A 38 13.06 11.81 -17.85
CA TRP A 38 11.86 12.09 -18.66
C TRP A 38 10.63 11.37 -18.14
N ILE A 39 10.77 10.09 -17.83
CA ILE A 39 9.68 9.29 -17.30
C ILE A 39 9.22 9.83 -15.94
N HIS A 40 10.11 9.92 -14.95
CA HIS A 40 9.72 10.09 -13.55
C HIS A 40 9.72 11.55 -13.07
N HIS A 41 10.64 12.40 -13.53
CA HIS A 41 10.61 13.82 -13.16
C HIS A 41 9.60 14.60 -13.99
N PHE A 42 9.51 14.29 -15.27
CA PHE A 42 8.72 15.07 -16.23
C PHE A 42 7.41 14.38 -16.65
N GLY A 43 7.09 13.18 -16.15
CA GLY A 43 5.82 12.52 -16.44
C GLY A 43 5.59 12.23 -17.93
N VAL A 44 6.68 12.08 -18.70
CA VAL A 44 6.63 11.86 -20.15
C VAL A 44 6.54 10.38 -20.46
N ASP A 45 5.54 10.03 -21.25
CA ASP A 45 5.24 8.69 -21.78
C ASP A 45 5.49 8.55 -23.29
N ASP A 46 5.87 9.64 -23.97
CA ASP A 46 6.21 9.68 -25.39
C ASP A 46 7.70 9.94 -25.63
N PHE A 47 8.39 8.99 -26.28
CA PHE A 47 9.81 9.15 -26.62
C PHE A 47 10.07 10.36 -27.52
N ALA A 48 9.12 10.75 -28.38
CA ALA A 48 9.28 11.90 -29.28
C ALA A 48 9.45 13.21 -28.51
N ALA A 49 8.87 13.34 -27.30
CA ALA A 49 8.99 14.53 -26.46
C ALA A 49 10.37 14.69 -25.79
N MET A 50 11.25 13.67 -25.83
CA MET A 50 12.55 13.69 -25.17
C MET A 50 13.60 14.47 -25.98
N THR A 51 13.58 15.81 -25.92
CA THR A 51 14.36 16.70 -26.79
C THR A 51 15.88 16.58 -26.68
N ASN A 52 16.40 16.07 -25.56
CA ASN A 52 17.84 15.81 -25.36
C ASN A 52 18.26 14.37 -25.72
N VAL A 53 17.35 13.58 -26.28
CA VAL A 53 17.60 12.22 -26.81
C VAL A 53 17.65 12.28 -28.34
N GLY A 54 18.75 11.77 -28.92
CA GLY A 54 18.95 11.79 -30.36
C GLY A 54 17.83 11.08 -31.12
N LYS A 55 17.49 11.56 -32.33
CA LYS A 55 16.38 11.03 -33.15
C LYS A 55 16.46 9.52 -33.37
N ALA A 56 17.64 9.01 -33.74
CA ALA A 56 17.86 7.57 -33.96
C ALA A 56 17.58 6.72 -32.70
N LEU A 57 17.92 7.24 -31.51
CA LEU A 57 17.63 6.54 -30.26
C LEU A 57 16.13 6.57 -29.92
N ARG A 58 15.45 7.70 -30.15
CA ARG A 58 13.99 7.78 -29.97
C ARG A 58 13.24 6.78 -30.87
N GLU A 59 13.61 6.70 -32.15
CA GLU A 59 13.03 5.74 -33.11
C GLU A 59 13.28 4.28 -32.68
N LYS A 60 14.48 3.97 -32.17
CA LYS A 60 14.83 2.65 -31.68
C LYS A 60 14.03 2.27 -30.44
N LEU A 61 13.91 3.18 -29.47
CA LEU A 61 13.10 2.98 -28.26
C LEU A 61 11.63 2.74 -28.63
N GLU A 62 11.08 3.52 -29.55
CA GLU A 62 9.71 3.32 -30.03
C GLU A 62 9.49 1.92 -30.64
N ALA A 63 10.51 1.34 -31.28
CA ALA A 63 10.39 0.00 -31.86
C ALA A 63 10.40 -1.13 -30.81
N VAL A 64 11.14 -1.00 -29.70
CA VAL A 64 11.45 -2.12 -28.78
C VAL A 64 10.95 -1.93 -27.35
N ALA A 65 10.51 -0.72 -27.01
CA ALA A 65 10.11 -0.36 -25.66
C ALA A 65 8.90 0.57 -25.65
N GLU A 66 8.32 0.74 -24.47
CA GLU A 66 7.21 1.65 -24.24
C GLU A 66 7.26 2.22 -22.81
N ILE A 67 6.48 3.28 -22.57
CA ILE A 67 6.23 3.82 -21.24
C ILE A 67 4.73 3.81 -21.06
N ARG A 68 4.21 2.78 -20.39
CA ARG A 68 2.77 2.56 -20.27
C ARG A 68 2.35 2.54 -18.80
N PRO A 69 1.80 3.63 -18.25
CA PRO A 69 1.16 3.60 -16.94
C PRO A 69 -0.17 2.82 -16.99
N PRO A 70 -0.70 2.37 -15.84
CA PRO A 70 -2.04 1.82 -15.79
C PRO A 70 -3.09 2.88 -16.17
N GLU A 71 -4.26 2.44 -16.65
CA GLU A 71 -5.34 3.33 -17.07
C GLU A 71 -6.09 3.87 -15.85
N VAL A 72 -6.33 5.18 -15.78
CA VAL A 72 -7.23 5.77 -14.77
C VAL A 72 -8.67 5.59 -15.22
N VAL A 73 -9.45 4.85 -14.44
CA VAL A 73 -10.88 4.61 -14.67
C VAL A 73 -11.72 5.74 -14.08
N SER A 74 -11.36 6.21 -12.89
CA SER A 74 -11.99 7.36 -12.24
C SER A 74 -11.01 8.08 -11.30
N GLU A 75 -11.29 9.36 -11.07
CA GLU A 75 -10.63 10.19 -10.07
C GLU A 75 -11.69 10.93 -9.25
N ASP A 76 -11.59 10.82 -7.93
CA ASP A 76 -12.47 11.48 -6.98
C ASP A 76 -11.65 12.38 -6.04
N ILE A 77 -12.21 13.54 -5.69
CA ILE A 77 -11.56 14.51 -4.80
C ILE A 77 -12.49 14.79 -3.62
N SER A 78 -12.02 14.47 -2.42
CA SER A 78 -12.70 14.72 -1.15
C SER A 78 -12.70 16.22 -0.81
N ALA A 79 -13.68 16.64 0.00
CA ALA A 79 -13.70 17.98 0.58
C ALA A 79 -12.45 18.28 1.45
N ASP A 80 -11.78 17.27 1.98
CA ASP A 80 -10.56 17.42 2.78
C ASP A 80 -9.25 17.48 1.93
N GLY A 81 -9.40 17.49 0.60
CA GLY A 81 -8.31 17.50 -0.37
C GLY A 81 -7.71 16.13 -0.69
N THR A 82 -8.12 15.06 0.00
CA THR A 82 -7.78 13.68 -0.35
C THR A 82 -8.20 13.41 -1.79
N ARG A 83 -7.33 12.77 -2.58
CA ARG A 83 -7.67 12.32 -3.94
C ARG A 83 -7.59 10.82 -4.04
N LYS A 84 -8.54 10.20 -4.71
CA LYS A 84 -8.56 8.77 -4.99
C LYS A 84 -8.56 8.54 -6.49
N TRP A 85 -7.68 7.67 -6.96
CA TRP A 85 -7.70 7.15 -8.32
C TRP A 85 -8.08 5.68 -8.29
N VAL A 86 -9.01 5.30 -9.15
CA VAL A 86 -9.28 3.90 -9.50
C VAL A 86 -8.52 3.62 -10.79
N ILE A 87 -7.59 2.67 -10.75
CA ILE A 87 -6.72 2.34 -11.87
C ILE A 87 -6.95 0.90 -12.35
N ARG A 88 -7.08 0.72 -13.65
CA ARG A 88 -7.20 -0.60 -14.27
C ARG A 88 -5.81 -1.17 -14.53
N VAL A 89 -5.59 -2.37 -13.99
CA VAL A 89 -4.34 -3.12 -14.13
C VAL A 89 -4.46 -4.16 -15.24
N ALA A 90 -3.35 -4.73 -15.70
CA ALA A 90 -3.28 -5.63 -16.85
C ALA A 90 -4.15 -6.89 -16.69
N SER A 91 -4.43 -7.29 -15.44
CA SER A 91 -5.37 -8.39 -15.15
C SER A 91 -6.85 -8.05 -15.41
N GLY A 92 -7.15 -6.81 -15.79
CA GLY A 92 -8.49 -6.28 -15.96
C GLY A 92 -9.17 -5.84 -14.66
N SER A 93 -8.60 -6.19 -13.51
CA SER A 93 -9.06 -5.71 -12.20
C SER A 93 -8.77 -4.21 -12.04
N CYS A 94 -9.48 -3.55 -11.13
CA CYS A 94 -9.18 -2.20 -10.71
C CYS A 94 -8.60 -2.19 -9.29
N VAL A 95 -7.52 -1.44 -9.09
CA VAL A 95 -6.94 -1.15 -7.77
C VAL A 95 -7.02 0.35 -7.49
N GLU A 96 -6.84 0.72 -6.24
CA GLU A 96 -6.99 2.11 -5.81
C GLU A 96 -5.66 2.71 -5.35
N THR A 97 -5.51 4.01 -5.55
CA THR A 97 -4.39 4.82 -5.06
C THR A 97 -4.95 6.07 -4.41
N VAL A 98 -4.44 6.44 -3.23
CA VAL A 98 -4.99 7.58 -2.47
C VAL A 98 -3.88 8.57 -2.13
N TYR A 99 -4.07 9.83 -2.50
CA TYR A 99 -3.24 10.94 -2.07
C TYR A 99 -3.87 11.65 -0.87
N ILE A 100 -3.10 11.83 0.20
CA ILE A 100 -3.55 12.44 1.46
C ILE A 100 -2.68 13.68 1.71
N PRO A 101 -3.22 14.91 1.49
CA PRO A 101 -2.50 16.14 1.80
C PRO A 101 -2.57 16.47 3.30
N THR A 102 -1.49 16.95 3.88
CA THR A 102 -1.48 17.67 5.16
C THR A 102 -0.72 18.98 4.99
N ASP A 103 -0.73 19.84 6.01
CA ASP A 103 -0.15 21.19 5.93
C ASP A 103 1.31 21.23 5.43
N ASP A 104 2.11 20.22 5.78
CA ASP A 104 3.55 20.18 5.51
C ASP A 104 4.02 19.03 4.59
N ARG A 105 3.11 18.15 4.14
CA ARG A 105 3.46 16.96 3.36
C ARG A 105 2.29 16.40 2.57
N GLY A 106 2.60 15.66 1.50
CA GLY A 106 1.63 14.83 0.78
C GLY A 106 2.03 13.37 0.82
N THR A 107 1.10 12.51 1.25
CA THR A 107 1.34 11.06 1.36
C THR A 107 0.55 10.31 0.31
N LEU A 108 1.22 9.52 -0.52
CA LEU A 108 0.56 8.63 -1.47
C LEU A 108 0.49 7.20 -0.93
N CYS A 109 -0.72 6.66 -0.87
CA CYS A 109 -1.02 5.29 -0.52
C CYS A 109 -1.09 4.44 -1.79
N VAL A 110 -0.20 3.45 -1.91
CA VAL A 110 0.01 2.66 -3.12
C VAL A 110 -0.39 1.20 -2.88
N SER A 111 -1.11 0.64 -3.85
CA SER A 111 -1.51 -0.77 -3.90
C SER A 111 -0.39 -1.64 -4.46
N SER A 112 -0.27 -2.86 -3.94
CA SER A 112 0.73 -3.86 -4.36
C SER A 112 0.12 -5.09 -5.05
N GLN A 113 -1.17 -5.35 -4.86
CA GLN A 113 -1.88 -6.49 -5.46
C GLN A 113 -3.29 -6.08 -5.88
N ALA A 114 -3.87 -6.80 -6.85
CA ALA A 114 -5.30 -6.76 -7.14
C ALA A 114 -6.04 -7.71 -6.19
N GLY A 115 -6.59 -7.14 -5.11
CA GLY A 115 -7.13 -7.88 -3.97
C GLY A 115 -6.04 -8.26 -2.96
N CYS A 116 -6.35 -9.11 -1.98
CA CYS A 116 -5.38 -9.59 -0.98
C CYS A 116 -5.71 -11.01 -0.50
N ALA A 117 -4.71 -11.88 -0.47
CA ALA A 117 -4.88 -13.28 -0.07
C ALA A 117 -5.02 -13.49 1.46
N LEU A 118 -4.61 -12.50 2.27
CA LEU A 118 -4.43 -12.67 3.72
C LEU A 118 -5.71 -12.72 4.56
N ASP A 119 -6.86 -12.34 4.00
CA ASP A 119 -8.17 -12.51 4.64
C ASP A 119 -8.29 -11.86 6.04
N CYS A 120 -7.73 -10.67 6.22
CA CYS A 120 -7.93 -9.91 7.46
C CYS A 120 -9.41 -9.54 7.58
N SER A 121 -10.06 -9.92 8.68
CA SER A 121 -11.53 -9.88 8.81
C SER A 121 -12.11 -8.47 8.73
N PHE A 122 -11.35 -7.48 9.18
CA PHE A 122 -11.69 -6.05 9.21
C PHE A 122 -11.25 -5.29 7.94
N CYS A 123 -10.81 -5.97 6.88
CA CYS A 123 -10.30 -5.33 5.66
C CYS A 123 -11.21 -5.60 4.46
N SER A 124 -11.70 -4.54 3.80
CA SER A 124 -12.54 -4.66 2.59
C SER A 124 -11.82 -5.41 1.46
N THR A 125 -10.54 -5.10 1.23
CA THR A 125 -9.69 -5.77 0.23
C THR A 125 -9.58 -7.28 0.46
N GLY A 126 -9.52 -7.71 1.73
CA GLY A 126 -9.43 -9.14 2.08
C GLY A 126 -10.70 -9.91 1.68
N LYS A 127 -11.87 -9.28 1.81
CA LYS A 127 -13.17 -9.90 1.49
C LYS A 127 -13.40 -10.09 -0.01
N GLN A 128 -12.76 -9.28 -0.84
CA GLN A 128 -12.84 -9.41 -2.30
C GLN A 128 -12.00 -10.54 -2.88
N GLY A 129 -11.17 -11.17 -2.06
CA GLY A 129 -10.26 -12.23 -2.51
C GLY A 129 -9.04 -11.66 -3.24
N PHE A 130 -8.48 -12.46 -4.14
CA PHE A 130 -7.21 -12.15 -4.80
C PHE A 130 -7.27 -12.52 -6.28
N ASN A 131 -6.69 -11.67 -7.13
CA ASN A 131 -6.53 -11.93 -8.55
C ASN A 131 -5.05 -12.08 -8.95
N SER A 132 -4.25 -11.02 -8.77
CA SER A 132 -2.88 -10.97 -9.26
C SER A 132 -1.99 -10.05 -8.43
N ASN A 133 -0.70 -10.33 -8.46
CA ASN A 133 0.32 -9.34 -8.11
C ASN A 133 0.35 -8.23 -9.16
N LEU A 134 0.66 -7.01 -8.73
CA LEU A 134 0.96 -5.91 -9.64
C LEU A 134 2.41 -5.98 -10.09
N THR A 135 2.67 -5.71 -11.36
CA THR A 135 4.03 -5.53 -11.89
C THR A 135 4.69 -4.29 -11.29
N ALA A 136 6.03 -4.21 -11.35
CA ALA A 136 6.74 -3.01 -10.91
C ALA A 136 6.22 -1.73 -11.60
N ALA A 137 5.89 -1.83 -12.91
CA ALA A 137 5.31 -0.74 -13.69
C ALA A 137 3.92 -0.30 -13.20
N GLU A 138 3.08 -1.24 -12.75
CA GLU A 138 1.76 -0.92 -12.17
C GLU A 138 1.87 -0.34 -10.76
N VAL A 139 2.85 -0.78 -9.96
CA VAL A 139 3.09 -0.22 -8.61
C VAL A 139 3.63 1.21 -8.73
N ILE A 140 4.71 1.42 -9.48
CA ILE A 140 5.30 2.76 -9.64
C ILE A 140 4.45 3.67 -10.53
N GLY A 141 3.64 3.09 -11.42
CA GLY A 141 2.67 3.82 -12.24
C GLY A 141 1.64 4.59 -11.42
N GLN A 142 1.30 4.11 -10.22
CA GLN A 142 0.44 4.84 -9.28
C GLN A 142 1.09 6.16 -8.82
N VAL A 143 2.40 6.13 -8.51
CA VAL A 143 3.17 7.33 -8.18
C VAL A 143 3.28 8.26 -9.39
N TRP A 144 3.51 7.68 -10.56
CA TRP A 144 3.63 8.42 -11.82
C TRP A 144 2.35 9.18 -12.17
N LEU A 145 1.19 8.50 -12.10
CA LEU A 145 -0.12 9.09 -12.37
C LEU A 145 -0.44 10.22 -11.40
N ALA A 146 -0.26 9.97 -10.10
CA ALA A 146 -0.49 10.98 -9.08
C ALA A 146 0.45 12.18 -9.28
N ASN A 147 1.74 11.97 -9.52
CA ASN A 147 2.70 13.05 -9.76
C ASN A 147 2.35 13.87 -11.02
N LYS A 148 1.96 13.20 -12.12
CA LYS A 148 1.52 13.86 -13.36
C LYS A 148 0.28 14.74 -13.13
N SER A 149 -0.64 14.31 -12.26
CA SER A 149 -1.88 15.06 -11.94
C SER A 149 -1.66 16.41 -11.25
N PHE A 150 -0.54 16.59 -10.54
CA PHE A 150 -0.20 17.85 -9.85
C PHE A 150 0.58 18.84 -10.72
N GLY A 151 0.85 18.49 -11.98
CA GLY A 151 1.76 19.22 -12.85
C GLY A 151 3.21 18.80 -12.57
N THR A 152 3.96 18.56 -13.65
CA THR A 152 5.35 18.09 -13.57
C THR A 152 6.25 19.25 -13.20
N VAL A 153 6.59 19.35 -11.91
CA VAL A 153 7.38 20.48 -11.43
C VAL A 153 8.86 20.11 -11.34
N PRO A 154 9.78 20.93 -11.90
CA PRO A 154 11.21 20.76 -11.64
C PRO A 154 11.49 20.74 -10.13
N ALA A 155 12.54 20.04 -9.71
CA ALA A 155 12.92 19.80 -8.31
C ALA A 155 13.17 21.04 -7.41
N LYS A 156 12.85 22.25 -7.87
CA LYS A 156 12.96 23.54 -7.15
C LYS A 156 11.62 24.05 -6.58
N ILE A 157 10.51 23.38 -6.84
CA ILE A 157 9.18 23.71 -6.28
C ILE A 157 8.76 22.57 -5.36
N ASP A 158 7.98 22.89 -4.33
CA ASP A 158 7.45 21.93 -3.37
C ASP A 158 6.78 20.76 -4.10
N ARG A 159 7.32 19.56 -3.86
CA ARG A 159 6.79 18.32 -4.43
C ARG A 159 5.45 18.02 -3.76
N ALA A 160 4.43 17.76 -4.57
CA ALA A 160 3.13 17.34 -4.05
C ALA A 160 3.23 16.03 -3.25
N ILE A 161 4.01 15.07 -3.73
CA ILE A 161 4.23 13.77 -3.06
C ILE A 161 5.59 13.78 -2.36
N THR A 162 5.56 13.75 -1.04
CA THR A 162 6.76 13.74 -0.20
C THR A 162 6.94 12.42 0.56
N ASN A 163 5.88 11.62 0.64
CA ASN A 163 5.81 10.35 1.36
C ASN A 163 5.06 9.31 0.53
N VAL A 164 5.49 8.05 0.59
CA VAL A 164 4.77 6.91 0.00
C VAL A 164 4.60 5.82 1.05
N VAL A 165 3.40 5.27 1.14
CA VAL A 165 3.08 4.15 2.02
C VAL A 165 2.50 2.99 1.21
N MET A 166 3.06 1.79 1.39
CA MET A 166 2.53 0.55 0.82
C MET A 166 1.41 0.03 1.72
N MET A 167 0.31 0.78 1.79
CA MET A 167 -0.87 0.51 2.63
C MET A 167 -2.17 0.50 1.81
N GLY A 168 -2.06 0.42 0.47
CA GLY A 168 -3.21 0.27 -0.41
C GLY A 168 -3.74 -1.16 -0.40
N MET A 169 -4.13 -1.66 -1.56
CA MET A 169 -4.60 -3.03 -1.72
C MET A 169 -3.42 -4.02 -1.80
N GLY A 170 -3.51 -5.11 -1.04
CA GLY A 170 -2.54 -6.23 -1.09
C GLY A 170 -1.55 -6.28 0.06
N GLU A 171 -0.92 -7.45 0.24
CA GLU A 171 0.24 -7.64 1.12
C GLU A 171 1.54 -7.44 0.32
N PRO A 172 2.29 -6.35 0.56
CA PRO A 172 3.47 -6.03 -0.24
C PRO A 172 4.53 -7.14 -0.23
N LEU A 173 4.70 -7.85 0.88
CA LEU A 173 5.70 -8.92 0.98
C LEU A 173 5.33 -10.20 0.20
N LEU A 174 4.07 -10.35 -0.23
CA LEU A 174 3.66 -11.41 -1.17
C LEU A 174 3.83 -11.01 -2.64
N ASN A 175 4.23 -9.76 -2.89
CA ASN A 175 4.60 -9.24 -4.20
C ASN A 175 6.01 -8.63 -4.18
N PHE A 176 6.96 -9.38 -3.59
CA PHE A 176 8.25 -8.87 -3.18
C PHE A 176 9.03 -8.20 -4.30
N ASP A 177 9.36 -8.90 -5.40
CA ASP A 177 10.25 -8.37 -6.43
C ASP A 177 9.73 -7.06 -7.07
N ASN A 178 8.44 -7.04 -7.42
CA ASN A 178 7.81 -5.86 -8.02
C ASN A 178 7.76 -4.66 -7.04
N VAL A 179 7.47 -4.93 -5.77
CA VAL A 179 7.40 -3.90 -4.72
C VAL A 179 8.80 -3.34 -4.44
N ILE A 180 9.83 -4.19 -4.36
CA ILE A 180 11.22 -3.76 -4.15
C ILE A 180 11.69 -2.90 -5.33
N ALA A 181 11.44 -3.32 -6.57
CA ALA A 181 11.78 -2.54 -7.75
C ALA A 181 11.12 -1.16 -7.73
N ALA A 182 9.81 -1.10 -7.47
CA ALA A 182 9.08 0.16 -7.38
C ALA A 182 9.60 1.07 -6.25
N MET A 183 9.85 0.54 -5.05
CA MET A 183 10.41 1.34 -3.94
C MET A 183 11.83 1.84 -4.22
N LYS A 184 12.65 1.07 -4.95
CA LYS A 184 13.96 1.55 -5.43
C LYS A 184 13.78 2.77 -6.34
N ILE A 185 12.85 2.72 -7.30
CA ILE A 185 12.55 3.87 -8.18
C ILE A 185 12.00 5.07 -7.38
N MET A 186 11.15 4.85 -6.37
CA MET A 186 10.66 5.91 -5.49
C MET A 186 11.80 6.68 -4.80
N MET A 187 12.87 5.98 -4.42
CA MET A 187 13.99 6.57 -3.69
C MET A 187 15.13 7.08 -4.58
N ASP A 188 15.19 6.62 -5.84
CA ASP A 188 16.24 6.97 -6.80
C ASP A 188 16.20 8.47 -7.15
N ASP A 189 17.36 9.14 -7.22
CA ASP A 189 17.49 10.55 -7.61
C ASP A 189 17.14 10.82 -9.08
N LEU A 190 17.14 9.78 -9.92
CA LEU A 190 16.64 9.79 -11.29
C LEU A 190 15.15 9.44 -11.38
N GLY A 191 14.58 8.94 -10.28
CA GLY A 191 13.18 8.57 -10.10
C GLY A 191 12.40 9.68 -9.39
N TYR A 192 12.13 9.53 -8.09
CA TYR A 192 11.42 10.54 -7.31
C TYR A 192 12.23 11.10 -6.13
N GLY A 193 13.40 10.54 -5.82
CA GLY A 193 14.29 10.99 -4.74
C GLY A 193 13.60 11.10 -3.38
N ILE A 194 12.63 10.22 -3.10
CA ILE A 194 11.91 10.21 -1.82
C ILE A 194 12.83 9.59 -0.77
N SER A 195 13.00 10.26 0.37
CA SER A 195 13.83 9.72 1.45
C SER A 195 13.35 8.33 1.87
N LYS A 196 14.30 7.41 2.13
CA LYS A 196 14.03 6.10 2.76
C LYS A 196 13.24 6.16 4.07
N ARG A 197 13.27 7.30 4.78
CA ARG A 197 12.47 7.54 5.99
C ARG A 197 11.02 7.92 5.71
N ARG A 198 10.68 8.19 4.45
CA ARG A 198 9.38 8.64 3.96
C ARG A 198 8.74 7.64 2.99
N VAL A 199 9.44 6.58 2.61
CA VAL A 199 8.89 5.36 2.00
C VAL A 199 8.67 4.34 3.12
N THR A 200 7.41 3.93 3.32
CA THR A 200 7.04 2.96 4.38
C THR A 200 6.39 1.74 3.77
N LEU A 201 6.97 0.56 4.03
CA LEU A 201 6.34 -0.73 3.73
C LEU A 201 5.51 -1.15 4.94
N SER A 202 4.22 -1.44 4.74
CA SER A 202 3.40 -2.09 5.77
C SER A 202 3.24 -3.58 5.47
N THR A 203 3.27 -4.42 6.50
CA THR A 203 3.05 -5.86 6.36
C THR A 203 2.19 -6.42 7.49
N SER A 204 1.41 -7.44 7.18
CA SER A 204 0.67 -8.26 8.15
C SER A 204 1.53 -9.36 8.78
N GLY A 205 2.77 -9.54 8.32
CA GLY A 205 3.74 -10.40 8.96
C GLY A 205 4.11 -11.67 8.19
N VAL A 206 4.53 -11.54 6.93
CA VAL A 206 5.13 -12.66 6.17
C VAL A 206 6.59 -12.83 6.60
N VAL A 207 6.83 -13.47 7.75
CA VAL A 207 8.15 -13.52 8.42
C VAL A 207 9.34 -13.80 7.50
N PRO A 208 9.36 -14.87 6.68
CA PRO A 208 10.51 -15.14 5.81
C PRO A 208 10.83 -14.01 4.83
N MET A 209 9.82 -13.23 4.44
CA MET A 209 9.98 -12.11 3.52
C MET A 209 10.38 -10.82 4.22
N ILE A 210 10.13 -10.68 5.54
CA ILE A 210 10.72 -9.59 6.35
C ILE A 210 12.23 -9.82 6.48
N ASP A 211 12.64 -11.06 6.74
CA ASP A 211 14.06 -11.43 6.81
C ASP A 211 14.75 -11.25 5.45
N GLU A 212 14.05 -11.55 4.35
CA GLU A 212 14.54 -11.29 3.01
C GLU A 212 14.63 -9.79 2.72
N LEU A 213 13.64 -8.98 3.13
CA LEU A 213 13.63 -7.52 2.94
C LEU A 213 14.92 -6.85 3.40
N ALA A 214 15.47 -7.30 4.55
CA ALA A 214 16.70 -6.80 5.15
C ALA A 214 17.93 -6.85 4.22
N LYS A 215 17.91 -7.74 3.22
CA LYS A 215 19.01 -7.95 2.27
C LYS A 215 18.92 -7.05 1.04
N HIS A 216 17.74 -6.50 0.75
CA HIS A 216 17.44 -5.88 -0.54
C HIS A 216 17.21 -4.39 -0.49
N ILE A 217 16.66 -3.89 0.61
CA ILE A 217 16.25 -2.48 0.68
C ILE A 217 16.24 -1.94 2.11
N ASP A 218 16.53 -0.64 2.21
CA ASP A 218 16.48 0.13 3.44
C ASP A 218 15.30 1.10 3.36
N VAL A 219 14.15 0.74 3.93
CA VAL A 219 12.92 1.56 4.02
C VAL A 219 12.32 1.54 5.42
N SER A 220 11.38 2.44 5.72
CA SER A 220 10.64 2.39 6.99
C SER A 220 9.69 1.20 7.02
N LEU A 221 9.54 0.55 8.18
CA LEU A 221 8.64 -0.60 8.36
C LEU A 221 7.46 -0.25 9.28
N ALA A 222 6.27 -0.61 8.83
CA ALA A 222 5.06 -0.61 9.62
C ALA A 222 4.51 -2.04 9.78
N LEU A 223 4.17 -2.43 11.01
CA LEU A 223 3.59 -3.72 11.32
C LEU A 223 2.09 -3.59 11.55
N SER A 224 1.29 -4.28 10.74
CA SER A 224 -0.15 -4.44 10.93
C SER A 224 -0.42 -5.47 12.03
N LEU A 225 -0.40 -5.00 13.28
CA LEU A 225 -0.44 -5.85 14.48
C LEU A 225 -1.89 -6.24 14.84
N HIS A 226 -2.71 -5.23 15.13
CA HIS A 226 -4.17 -5.30 15.33
C HIS A 226 -4.72 -6.19 16.46
N ALA A 227 -3.87 -6.90 17.19
CA ALA A 227 -4.26 -7.63 18.40
C ALA A 227 -3.03 -7.81 19.31
N PRO A 228 -3.21 -7.80 20.65
CA PRO A 228 -2.11 -7.87 21.61
C PRO A 228 -1.76 -9.30 22.06
N ASN A 229 -2.48 -10.31 21.56
CA ASN A 229 -2.26 -11.73 21.86
C ASN A 229 -2.55 -12.59 20.63
N ASP A 230 -2.02 -13.82 20.60
CA ASP A 230 -2.11 -14.70 19.43
C ASP A 230 -3.55 -15.19 19.21
N GLU A 231 -4.33 -15.41 20.26
CA GLU A 231 -5.71 -15.91 20.18
C GLU A 231 -6.62 -14.94 19.41
N LEU A 232 -6.55 -13.66 19.73
CA LEU A 232 -7.29 -12.61 19.04
C LEU A 232 -6.70 -12.35 17.65
N ARG A 233 -5.37 -12.34 17.53
CA ARG A 233 -4.72 -12.10 16.24
C ARG A 233 -5.01 -13.21 15.23
N ASN A 234 -5.14 -14.46 15.68
CA ASN A 234 -5.55 -15.59 14.85
C ASN A 234 -6.95 -15.43 14.24
N GLN A 235 -7.81 -14.64 14.87
CA GLN A 235 -9.16 -14.34 14.38
C GLN A 235 -9.14 -13.15 13.40
N LEU A 236 -8.41 -12.09 13.75
CA LEU A 236 -8.42 -10.83 13.00
C LEU A 236 -7.46 -10.85 11.79
N VAL A 237 -6.30 -11.49 11.95
CA VAL A 237 -5.19 -11.51 10.96
C VAL A 237 -4.71 -12.98 10.81
N PRO A 238 -5.39 -13.81 9.99
CA PRO A 238 -5.20 -15.26 9.99
C PRO A 238 -3.78 -15.78 9.73
N ILE A 239 -2.92 -14.99 9.09
CA ILE A 239 -1.51 -15.33 8.88
C ILE A 239 -0.76 -15.58 10.20
N ASN A 240 -1.27 -15.04 11.31
CA ASN A 240 -0.72 -15.25 12.66
C ASN A 240 -0.65 -16.73 13.06
N LYS A 241 -1.57 -17.57 12.56
CA LYS A 241 -1.56 -19.02 12.80
C LYS A 241 -0.30 -19.68 12.23
N LYS A 242 0.28 -19.08 11.17
CA LYS A 242 1.53 -19.53 10.55
C LYS A 242 2.74 -18.85 11.15
N TYR A 243 2.62 -17.55 11.46
CA TYR A 243 3.69 -16.73 12.02
C TYR A 243 3.19 -16.00 13.28
N PRO A 244 3.25 -16.67 14.46
CA PRO A 244 2.79 -16.09 15.73
C PRO A 244 3.56 -14.84 16.14
N LEU A 245 3.00 -14.06 17.07
CA LEU A 245 3.49 -12.75 17.48
C LEU A 245 4.97 -12.73 17.86
N LYS A 246 5.43 -13.72 18.62
CA LYS A 246 6.84 -13.81 19.04
C LYS A 246 7.78 -13.85 17.82
N MET A 247 7.52 -14.77 16.89
CA MET A 247 8.31 -14.94 15.67
C MET A 247 8.25 -13.68 14.80
N LEU A 248 7.07 -13.09 14.69
CA LEU A 248 6.83 -11.88 13.92
C LEU A 248 7.63 -10.68 14.46
N LEU A 249 7.59 -10.44 15.77
CA LEU A 249 8.32 -9.35 16.40
C LEU A 249 9.83 -9.57 16.35
N GLU A 250 10.30 -10.81 16.53
CA GLU A 250 11.72 -11.16 16.38
C GLU A 250 12.23 -10.82 14.97
N SER A 251 11.49 -11.19 13.92
CA SER A 251 11.85 -10.87 12.53
C SER A 251 11.78 -9.37 12.23
N CYS A 252 10.75 -8.67 12.72
CA CYS A 252 10.67 -7.21 12.61
C CYS A 252 11.88 -6.55 13.28
N MET A 253 12.27 -6.99 14.47
CA MET A 253 13.44 -6.45 15.18
C MET A 253 14.75 -6.79 14.49
N GLY A 254 14.86 -7.98 13.87
CA GLY A 254 15.97 -8.34 13.00
C GLY A 254 16.13 -7.36 11.84
N TYR A 255 15.04 -7.06 11.13
CA TYR A 255 15.03 -6.03 10.08
C TYR A 255 15.40 -4.65 10.65
N MET A 256 14.75 -4.20 11.74
CA MET A 256 15.00 -2.89 12.36
C MET A 256 16.45 -2.74 12.84
N ALA A 257 17.13 -3.80 13.28
CA ALA A 257 18.53 -3.76 13.67
C ALA A 257 19.47 -3.43 12.49
N THR A 258 19.10 -3.79 11.26
CA THR A 258 19.83 -3.37 10.04
C THR A 258 19.64 -1.89 9.74
N LEU A 259 18.56 -1.30 10.25
CA LEU A 259 18.17 0.08 10.03
C LEU A 259 18.76 0.96 11.14
N GLY A 260 19.97 1.50 10.95
CA GLY A 260 20.74 2.25 11.97
C GLY A 260 19.95 3.04 13.05
N GLY A 261 20.49 3.09 14.28
CA GLY A 261 19.78 3.19 15.57
C GLY A 261 18.89 4.40 15.92
N LYS A 262 18.39 5.19 14.97
CA LYS A 262 17.34 6.21 15.23
C LYS A 262 15.95 5.84 14.71
N ARG A 263 15.82 4.73 13.99
CA ARG A 263 14.54 4.29 13.42
C ARG A 263 13.91 3.24 14.32
N VAL A 264 12.61 3.38 14.50
CA VAL A 264 11.78 2.49 15.32
C VAL A 264 10.65 1.93 14.48
N LEU A 265 10.17 0.75 14.86
CA LEU A 265 9.05 0.11 14.21
C LEU A 265 7.80 0.99 14.36
N THR A 266 6.97 1.09 13.32
CA THR A 266 5.63 1.65 13.46
C THR A 266 4.65 0.51 13.65
N VAL A 267 3.93 0.48 14.76
CA VAL A 267 2.89 -0.53 15.02
C VAL A 267 1.55 0.08 14.65
N GLU A 268 0.88 -0.48 13.65
CA GLU A 268 -0.47 -0.10 13.24
C GLU A 268 -1.48 -0.98 13.98
N TYR A 269 -2.47 -0.35 14.63
CA TYR A 269 -3.48 -1.04 15.44
C TYR A 269 -4.88 -0.49 15.13
N THR A 270 -5.66 -1.23 14.37
CA THR A 270 -7.06 -0.89 14.08
C THR A 270 -7.91 -1.16 15.31
N LEU A 271 -8.54 -0.12 15.84
CA LEU A 271 -9.42 -0.23 17.01
C LEU A 271 -10.83 -0.61 16.56
N LEU A 272 -11.31 -1.76 17.02
CA LEU A 272 -12.59 -2.38 16.73
C LEU A 272 -13.39 -2.42 18.03
N LYS A 273 -14.59 -1.82 18.01
CA LYS A 273 -15.44 -1.69 19.19
C LYS A 273 -15.79 -3.05 19.76
N ASP A 274 -15.62 -3.20 21.08
CA ASP A 274 -15.98 -4.40 21.84
C ASP A 274 -15.21 -5.66 21.41
N VAL A 275 -14.09 -5.50 20.68
CA VAL A 275 -13.27 -6.60 20.15
C VAL A 275 -11.82 -6.50 20.60
N ASN A 276 -11.18 -5.34 20.43
CA ASN A 276 -9.75 -5.17 20.71
C ASN A 276 -9.39 -3.80 21.32
N ASP A 277 -10.38 -3.07 21.83
CA ASP A 277 -10.29 -1.68 22.32
C ASP A 277 -10.51 -1.52 23.84
N GLN A 278 -10.62 -2.64 24.58
CA GLN A 278 -10.80 -2.67 26.03
C GLN A 278 -9.48 -2.41 26.80
N PRO A 279 -9.52 -1.94 28.07
CA PRO A 279 -8.32 -1.70 28.87
C PRO A 279 -7.38 -2.90 29.02
N GLU A 280 -7.91 -4.12 29.11
CA GLU A 280 -7.12 -5.36 29.17
C GLU A 280 -6.28 -5.57 27.91
N HIS A 281 -6.78 -5.18 26.74
CA HIS A 281 -6.03 -5.27 25.49
C HIS A 281 -4.88 -4.26 25.46
N ALA A 282 -5.07 -3.07 26.03
CA ALA A 282 -3.98 -2.10 26.18
C ALA A 282 -2.89 -2.63 27.13
N ALA A 283 -3.28 -3.25 28.25
CA ALA A 283 -2.33 -3.85 29.19
C ALA A 283 -1.52 -4.99 28.55
N GLN A 284 -2.18 -5.87 27.78
CA GLN A 284 -1.51 -6.92 27.03
C GLN A 284 -0.57 -6.35 25.96
N MET A 285 -0.97 -5.27 25.28
CA MET A 285 -0.14 -4.62 24.27
C MET A 285 1.13 -4.00 24.89
N ILE A 286 1.02 -3.42 26.08
CA ILE A 286 2.16 -2.88 26.83
C ILE A 286 3.14 -3.99 27.19
N GLU A 287 2.65 -5.15 27.64
CA GLU A 287 3.51 -6.30 27.94
C GLU A 287 4.18 -6.82 26.66
N LEU A 288 3.41 -7.04 25.59
CA LEU A 288 3.90 -7.57 24.31
C LEU A 288 5.01 -6.71 23.70
N LEU A 289 4.89 -5.38 23.80
CA LEU A 289 5.78 -4.43 23.15
C LEU A 289 6.84 -3.84 24.08
N ARG A 290 6.93 -4.29 25.34
CA ARG A 290 7.85 -3.73 26.36
C ARG A 290 9.29 -3.59 25.85
N ASP A 291 9.79 -4.64 25.18
CA ASP A 291 11.17 -4.70 24.68
C ASP A 291 11.28 -4.38 23.17
N VAL A 292 10.23 -3.81 22.58
CA VAL A 292 10.15 -3.48 21.15
C VAL A 292 10.17 -1.96 20.97
N PRO A 293 11.31 -1.36 20.56
CA PRO A 293 11.37 0.06 20.22
C PRO A 293 10.41 0.39 19.08
N CYS A 294 9.29 1.01 19.43
CA CYS A 294 8.24 1.31 18.48
C CYS A 294 7.50 2.61 18.82
N LYS A 295 6.79 3.10 17.81
CA LYS A 295 5.67 4.03 17.97
C LYS A 295 4.39 3.34 17.56
N ILE A 296 3.28 3.70 18.17
CA ILE A 296 1.98 3.07 17.94
C ILE A 296 1.07 4.07 17.21
N ASN A 297 0.50 3.62 16.10
CA ASN A 297 -0.52 4.32 15.35
C ASN A 297 -1.86 3.60 15.55
N LEU A 298 -2.74 4.22 16.33
CA LEU A 298 -4.11 3.77 16.49
C LEU A 298 -4.92 4.21 15.28
N ILE A 299 -5.62 3.28 14.65
CA ILE A 299 -6.50 3.53 13.50
C ILE A 299 -7.93 3.24 13.97
N PRO A 300 -8.72 4.26 14.33
CA PRO A 300 -10.15 4.07 14.55
C PRO A 300 -10.79 3.43 13.31
N PHE A 301 -11.52 2.33 13.50
CA PHE A 301 -12.10 1.60 12.37
C PHE A 301 -12.97 2.49 11.47
N ASN A 302 -12.81 2.33 10.16
CA ASN A 302 -13.64 2.97 9.14
C ASN A 302 -14.64 1.90 8.64
N PRO A 303 -15.94 2.04 8.97
CA PRO A 303 -16.94 1.05 8.58
C PRO A 303 -17.03 0.90 7.06
N PHE A 304 -17.36 -0.32 6.63
CA PHE A 304 -17.74 -0.65 5.26
C PHE A 304 -18.82 -1.74 5.29
N PRO A 305 -19.62 -1.89 4.22
CA PRO A 305 -20.73 -2.83 4.20
C PRO A 305 -20.32 -4.25 4.60
N HIS A 306 -21.10 -4.86 5.50
CA HIS A 306 -20.91 -6.23 5.99
C HIS A 306 -19.54 -6.49 6.64
N SER A 307 -18.87 -5.46 7.19
CA SER A 307 -17.61 -5.62 7.92
C SER A 307 -17.75 -6.59 9.11
N GLY A 308 -18.88 -6.53 9.82
CA GLY A 308 -19.09 -7.22 11.10
C GLY A 308 -18.43 -6.51 12.29
N TYR A 309 -17.93 -5.29 12.08
CA TYR A 309 -17.21 -4.51 13.08
C TYR A 309 -17.72 -3.07 13.14
N GLU A 310 -17.58 -2.46 14.31
CA GLU A 310 -17.97 -1.08 14.57
C GLU A 310 -16.78 -0.24 15.01
N ARG A 311 -16.89 1.07 14.75
CA ARG A 311 -15.93 2.06 15.25
C ARG A 311 -16.15 2.27 16.75
N PRO A 312 -15.10 2.20 17.59
CA PRO A 312 -15.20 2.56 19.00
C PRO A 312 -15.63 4.02 19.21
N SER A 313 -16.18 4.30 20.39
CA SER A 313 -16.43 5.68 20.81
C SER A 313 -15.12 6.46 20.98
N ASN A 314 -15.16 7.77 20.78
CA ASN A 314 -13.99 8.64 21.00
C ASN A 314 -13.43 8.53 22.43
N ASN A 315 -14.28 8.27 23.43
CA ASN A 315 -13.86 8.06 24.81
C ASN A 315 -13.07 6.74 24.97
N ALA A 316 -13.50 5.66 24.30
CA ALA A 316 -12.77 4.40 24.31
C ALA A 316 -11.41 4.54 23.63
N ILE A 317 -11.36 5.20 22.47
CA ILE A 317 -10.12 5.48 21.72
C ILE A 317 -9.14 6.28 22.58
N ARG A 318 -9.59 7.38 23.20
CA ARG A 318 -8.76 8.22 24.08
C ARG A 318 -8.26 7.44 25.30
N ARG A 319 -9.14 6.69 25.95
CA ARG A 319 -8.76 5.85 27.09
C ARG A 319 -7.69 4.82 26.72
N PHE A 320 -7.84 4.15 25.57
CA PHE A 320 -6.86 3.18 25.07
C PHE A 320 -5.51 3.88 24.77
N GLN A 321 -5.56 5.04 24.10
CA GLN A 321 -4.39 5.87 23.83
C GLN A 321 -3.67 6.28 25.13
N ASP A 322 -4.42 6.76 26.13
CA ASP A 322 -3.87 7.20 27.41
C ASP A 322 -3.20 6.03 28.14
N LEU A 323 -3.82 4.84 28.18
CA LEU A 323 -3.22 3.66 28.80
C LEU A 323 -1.88 3.31 28.18
N LEU A 324 -1.79 3.31 26.85
CA LEU A 324 -0.54 3.05 26.13
C LEU A 324 0.52 4.15 26.37
N HIS A 325 0.12 5.42 26.45
CA HIS A 325 1.02 6.52 26.82
C HIS A 325 1.57 6.35 28.25
N HIS A 326 0.73 5.99 29.22
CA HIS A 326 1.18 5.68 30.60
C HIS A 326 2.10 4.43 30.64
N GLY A 327 1.93 3.51 29.69
CA GLY A 327 2.85 2.40 29.44
C GLY A 327 4.19 2.77 28.81
N GLY A 328 4.43 4.06 28.51
CA GLY A 328 5.69 4.58 27.99
C GLY A 328 5.80 4.67 26.47
N PHE A 329 4.72 4.40 25.72
CA PHE A 329 4.75 4.42 24.27
C PHE A 329 4.43 5.81 23.69
N ASN A 330 5.04 6.11 22.53
CA ASN A 330 4.59 7.20 21.68
C ASN A 330 3.40 6.71 20.84
N VAL A 331 2.22 7.25 21.13
CA VAL A 331 0.95 6.81 20.54
C VAL A 331 0.34 7.99 19.79
N THR A 332 -0.06 7.75 18.54
CA THR A 332 -0.85 8.71 17.77
C THR A 332 -2.14 8.06 17.30
N THR A 333 -3.20 8.85 17.18
CA THR A 333 -4.47 8.41 16.61
C THR A 333 -4.59 8.99 15.21
N ARG A 334 -4.77 8.13 14.22
CA ARG A 334 -4.88 8.53 12.82
C ARG A 334 -6.21 9.23 12.58
N THR A 335 -6.16 10.45 12.06
CA THR A 335 -7.34 11.16 11.57
C THR A 335 -7.91 10.43 10.35
N THR A 336 -9.21 10.16 10.34
CA THR A 336 -9.91 9.65 9.16
C THR A 336 -9.83 10.69 8.03
N ARG A 337 -9.50 10.26 6.82
CA ARG A 337 -9.29 11.12 5.63
C ARG A 337 -9.98 10.50 4.41
N GLY A 338 -10.66 11.32 3.62
CA GLY A 338 -11.35 10.91 2.39
C GLY A 338 -12.49 9.90 2.62
N ASP A 339 -13.18 9.95 3.76
CA ASP A 339 -14.30 9.05 4.09
C ASP A 339 -15.51 9.28 3.17
N ASP A 340 -15.73 10.53 2.74
CA ASP A 340 -16.78 10.94 1.80
C ASP A 340 -16.63 10.33 0.41
N ILE A 341 -15.46 9.79 0.10
CA ILE A 341 -15.14 9.14 -1.17
C ILE A 341 -14.61 7.71 -0.96
N ASP A 342 -14.90 7.06 0.17
CA ASP A 342 -14.46 5.68 0.50
C ASP A 342 -12.93 5.46 0.33
N ALA A 343 -12.12 6.48 0.63
CA ALA A 343 -10.66 6.44 0.48
C ALA A 343 -9.92 6.20 1.80
N ALA A 344 -10.63 6.03 2.92
CA ALA A 344 -9.99 5.81 4.21
C ALA A 344 -9.36 4.41 4.28
N CYS A 345 -8.37 4.24 5.18
CA CYS A 345 -7.68 2.95 5.32
C CYS A 345 -8.67 1.81 5.58
N GLY A 346 -8.57 0.75 4.78
CA GLY A 346 -9.42 -0.45 4.87
C GLY A 346 -10.73 -0.39 4.09
N GLN A 347 -11.12 0.76 3.52
CA GLN A 347 -12.32 0.91 2.69
C GLN A 347 -12.07 0.63 1.21
N LEU A 348 -10.81 0.61 0.75
CA LEU A 348 -10.48 0.47 -0.66
C LEU A 348 -11.09 -0.81 -1.25
N VAL A 349 -12.07 -0.63 -2.13
CA VAL A 349 -12.77 -1.75 -2.74
C VAL A 349 -12.12 -2.07 -4.08
N GLY A 350 -11.98 -1.10 -4.97
CA GLY A 350 -11.62 -1.38 -6.36
C GLY A 350 -12.66 -2.30 -7.03
N GLN A 351 -12.25 -2.99 -8.10
CA GLN A 351 -13.06 -4.01 -8.78
C GLN A 351 -12.17 -5.23 -9.05
N VAL A 352 -12.20 -6.21 -8.16
CA VAL A 352 -11.34 -7.39 -8.27
C VAL A 352 -12.06 -8.52 -9.00
N ASN A 353 -11.47 -9.02 -10.09
CA ASN A 353 -11.92 -10.24 -10.76
C ASN A 353 -11.46 -11.46 -9.94
N ASP A 354 -12.13 -11.75 -8.83
CA ASP A 354 -11.68 -12.73 -7.84
C ASP A 354 -11.43 -14.14 -8.43
N ARG A 355 -10.22 -14.69 -8.23
CA ARG A 355 -9.88 -16.07 -8.62
C ARG A 355 -9.99 -17.06 -7.47
N THR A 356 -10.24 -16.59 -6.25
CA THR A 356 -10.30 -17.39 -5.03
C THR A 356 -11.71 -17.86 -4.66
N ARG A 357 -12.74 -17.41 -5.39
CA ARG A 357 -14.17 -17.65 -5.13
C ARG A 357 -14.63 -17.18 -3.73
N ARG A 358 -13.90 -16.26 -3.11
CA ARG A 358 -14.25 -15.68 -1.80
C ARG A 358 -15.38 -14.68 -1.92
N SER A 359 -15.33 -13.85 -2.96
CA SER A 359 -16.42 -12.95 -3.33
C SER A 359 -17.73 -13.71 -3.52
N GLU A 360 -17.72 -14.84 -4.25
CA GLU A 360 -18.89 -15.71 -4.44
C GLU A 360 -19.46 -16.23 -3.12
N ARG A 361 -18.60 -16.68 -2.18
CA ARG A 361 -19.05 -17.13 -0.85
C ARG A 361 -19.66 -16.00 -0.04
N TYR A 362 -19.09 -14.79 -0.08
CA TYR A 362 -19.67 -13.63 0.58
C TYR A 362 -20.98 -13.17 -0.07
N ILE A 363 -21.10 -13.21 -1.40
CA ILE A 363 -22.35 -12.91 -2.12
C ILE A 363 -23.43 -13.95 -1.79
N ALA A 364 -23.07 -15.23 -1.68
CA ALA A 364 -24.01 -16.28 -1.27
C ALA A 364 -24.51 -16.06 0.17
N VAL A 365 -23.63 -15.68 1.10
CA VAL A 365 -24.03 -15.25 2.45
C VAL A 365 -24.92 -14.00 2.39
N ARG A 366 -24.62 -13.04 1.51
CA ARG A 366 -25.41 -11.82 1.30
C ARG A 366 -26.84 -12.11 0.83
N GLN A 367 -27.02 -13.06 -0.09
CA GLN A 367 -28.36 -13.48 -0.55
C GLN A 367 -29.13 -14.17 0.58
N LEU A 368 -28.47 -15.07 1.33
CA LEU A 368 -29.09 -15.77 2.46
C LEU A 368 -29.50 -14.82 3.60
N SER A 369 -28.68 -13.81 3.93
CA SER A 369 -29.01 -12.81 4.95
C SER A 369 -30.14 -11.86 4.51
N ALA A 370 -30.14 -11.43 3.25
CA ALA A 370 -31.20 -10.57 2.72
C ALA A 370 -32.55 -11.31 2.64
N ASP A 371 -32.53 -12.60 2.25
CA ASP A 371 -33.72 -13.44 2.24
C ASP A 371 -34.25 -13.71 3.65
N ALA A 372 -33.36 -13.82 4.65
CA ALA A 372 -33.75 -13.97 6.05
C ALA A 372 -34.37 -12.68 6.64
N GLU A 373 -33.85 -11.51 6.30
CA GLU A 373 -34.43 -10.21 6.71
C GLU A 373 -35.78 -9.95 6.04
N LEU A 374 -35.94 -10.34 4.77
CA LEU A 374 -37.22 -10.28 4.05
C LEU A 374 -38.25 -11.24 4.66
N GLN A 375 -37.85 -12.46 5.06
CA GLN A 375 -38.73 -13.40 5.76
C GLN A 375 -39.14 -12.90 7.15
N ASP A 376 -38.25 -12.30 7.93
CA ASP A 376 -38.59 -11.77 9.27
C ASP A 376 -39.50 -10.52 9.18
N SER A 377 -39.41 -9.75 8.09
CA SER A 377 -40.33 -8.63 7.81
C SER A 377 -41.73 -9.09 7.35
N ALA A 378 -41.82 -10.22 6.65
CA ALA A 378 -43.08 -10.78 6.17
C ALA A 378 -43.89 -11.51 7.26
N VAL A 379 -43.23 -11.93 8.35
CA VAL A 379 -43.88 -12.57 9.52
C VAL A 379 -44.42 -11.54 10.52
N ARG A 380 -44.05 -10.26 10.39
CA ARG A 380 -44.49 -9.17 11.28
C ARG A 380 -45.65 -8.32 10.72
N HIS A 381 -46.32 -8.79 9.66
CA HIS A 381 -47.54 -8.16 9.12
C HIS A 381 -48.75 -9.09 9.18
#